data_AF-A4T7Q7-F1
#
_entry.id   AF-A4T7Q7-F1
#
_cell.length_a   1.000
_cell.length_b   1.000
_cell.length_c   1.000
_cell.angle_alpha   90.00
_cell.angle_beta   90.00
_cell.angle_gamma   90.00
#
_symmetry.space_group_name_H-M   'P 1'
#
loop_
_entity.id
_entity.type
_entity.pdbx_description
1 polymer ?
#
loop_
_entity_poly.entity_id
_entity_poly.type
_entity_poly.pdbx_seq_one_letter_code
_entity_poly.pdbx_strand_id
1 'polypeptide(L)' 'MPAKPDPTEIGDVEPIADSTERQARRVVAAYATDADECRVFLSMLGIGPAKLADA' A
#
# COMPACT_ATOMS: atom_id res chain seq x y z
N MET A 1 1.74 2.59 35.45
CA MET A 1 0.96 2.67 34.20
C MET A 1 1.95 2.65 33.05
N PRO A 2 1.84 1.73 32.08
CA PRO A 2 2.71 1.76 30.91
C PRO A 2 2.35 3.00 30.08
N ALA A 3 3.35 3.81 29.74
CA ALA A 3 3.19 4.96 28.86
C ALA A 3 2.69 4.48 27.49
N LYS A 4 1.81 5.25 26.86
CA LYS A 4 1.38 5.00 25.48
C LYS A 4 2.64 5.10 24.59
N PRO A 5 2.82 4.20 23.60
CA PRO A 5 3.97 4.28 22.70
C PRO A 5 3.96 5.65 22.00
N ASP A 6 5.13 6.31 21.99
CA ASP A 6 5.32 7.59 21.34
C ASP A 6 5.08 7.43 19.83
N PRO A 7 4.27 8.30 19.19
CA PRO A 7 3.95 8.19 17.75
C PRO A 7 5.18 8.37 16.84
N THR A 8 6.32 8.79 17.40
CA THR A 8 7.62 8.90 16.74
C THR A 8 8.42 7.60 16.69
N GLU A 9 7.96 6.52 17.33
CA GLU A 9 8.56 5.18 17.24
C GLU A 9 7.98 4.31 16.12
N ILE A 10 7.47 4.92 15.04
CA ILE A 10 7.29 4.19 13.77
C ILE A 10 8.70 3.96 13.23
N GLY A 11 9.33 2.87 13.66
CA GLY A 11 10.67 2.45 13.21
C GLY A 11 10.71 2.29 11.68
N ASP A 12 11.93 2.24 11.14
CA ASP A 12 12.22 2.08 9.70
C ASP A 12 11.31 0.99 9.09
N VAL A 13 10.22 1.42 8.45
CA VAL A 13 9.23 0.51 7.88
C VAL A 13 9.88 -0.08 6.64
N GLU A 14 10.16 -1.38 6.68
CA GLU A 14 10.71 -2.07 5.52
C GLU A 14 9.79 -1.85 4.31
N PRO A 15 10.34 -1.47 3.15
CA PRO A 15 9.55 -1.25 1.95
C PRO A 15 8.83 -2.53 1.55
N ILE A 16 7.60 -2.40 1.06
CA ILE A 16 6.79 -3.54 0.62
C ILE A 16 7.56 -4.30 -0.47
N ALA A 17 7.71 -5.61 -0.30
CA ALA A 17 8.30 -6.47 -1.31
C ALA A 17 7.47 -6.45 -2.61
N ASP A 18 8.13 -6.47 -3.78
CA ASP A 18 7.48 -6.42 -5.11
C ASP A 18 6.35 -7.46 -5.28
N SER A 19 6.49 -8.64 -4.66
CA SER A 19 5.48 -9.70 -4.68
C SER A 19 4.21 -9.31 -3.93
N THR A 20 4.35 -8.69 -2.75
CA THR A 20 3.25 -8.18 -1.95
C THR A 20 2.55 -7.02 -2.64
N GLU A 21 3.31 -6.12 -3.27
CA GLU A 21 2.73 -5.02 -4.05
C GLU A 21 1.82 -5.55 -5.18
N ARG A 22 2.30 -6.54 -5.95
CA ARG A 22 1.52 -7.15 -7.04
C ARG A 22 0.26 -7.85 -6.52
N GLN A 23 0.34 -8.52 -5.38
CA GLN A 23 -0.81 -9.19 -4.79
C GLN A 23 -1.85 -8.18 -4.30
N ALA A 24 -1.42 -7.13 -3.61
CA ALA A 24 -2.28 -6.04 -3.19
C ALA A 24 -2.97 -5.36 -4.39
N ARG A 25 -2.24 -5.11 -5.48
CA ARG A 25 -2.83 -4.59 -6.73
C ARG A 25 -3.95 -5.49 -7.26
N ARG A 26 -3.75 -6.81 -7.29
CA ARG A 26 -4.77 -7.76 -7.75
C ARG A 26 -5.99 -7.78 -6.84
N VAL A 27 -5.78 -7.76 -5.53
CA VAL A 27 -6.86 -7.74 -4.54
C VAL A 27 -7.66 -6.44 -4.67
N VAL A 28 -7.01 -5.28 -4.65
CA VAL A 28 -7.69 -3.98 -4.78
C VAL A 28 -8.49 -3.91 -6.08
N ALA A 29 -7.90 -4.33 -7.21
CA ALA A 29 -8.61 -4.32 -8.49
C ALA A 29 -9.81 -5.28 -8.54
N ALA A 30 -9.83 -6.34 -7.74
CA ALA A 30 -10.95 -7.28 -7.69
C ALA A 30 -12.12 -6.78 -6.82
N TYR A 31 -11.86 -5.90 -5.84
CA TYR A 31 -12.84 -5.47 -4.86
C TYR A 31 -13.27 -4.00 -4.98
N ALA A 32 -12.46 -3.15 -5.61
CA ALA A 32 -12.83 -1.76 -5.85
C ALA A 32 -13.96 -1.63 -6.87
N THR A 33 -14.82 -0.66 -6.65
CA THR A 33 -16.00 -0.36 -7.47
C THR A 33 -15.61 0.43 -8.73
N ASP A 34 -14.55 1.25 -8.62
CA ASP A 34 -14.05 2.09 -9.71
C ASP A 34 -12.55 2.40 -9.60
N ALA A 35 -12.05 3.14 -10.61
CA ALA A 35 -10.64 3.46 -10.74
C ALA A 35 -10.13 4.47 -9.71
N ASP A 36 -10.98 5.38 -9.21
CA ASP A 36 -10.60 6.32 -8.17
C ASP A 36 -10.52 5.62 -6.81
N GLU A 37 -11.45 4.71 -6.51
CA GLU A 37 -11.40 3.88 -5.32
C GLU A 37 -10.13 2.99 -5.29
N CYS A 38 -9.77 2.39 -6.43
CA CYS A 38 -8.50 1.66 -6.58
C CYS A 38 -7.28 2.51 -6.18
N ARG A 39 -7.21 3.76 -6.68
CA ARG A 39 -6.07 4.66 -6.41
C ARG A 39 -5.98 5.01 -4.93
N VAL A 40 -7.12 5.27 -4.30
CA VAL A 40 -7.19 5.58 -2.87
C VAL A 40 -6.70 4.39 -2.04
N PHE A 41 -7.18 3.18 -2.30
CA PHE A 41 -6.74 1.99 -1.56
C PHE A 41 -5.27 1.66 -1.75
N LEU A 42 -4.76 1.78 -2.98
CA LEU A 42 -3.32 1.60 -3.22
C LEU A 42 -2.48 2.66 -2.50
N SER A 43 -2.93 3.92 -2.49
CA SER A 43 -2.24 5.01 -1.78
C SER A 43 -2.23 4.80 -0.26
N MET A 44 -3.32 4.29 0.31
CA MET A 44 -3.39 3.92 1.74
C MET A 44 -2.41 2.81 2.11
N LEU A 45 -2.13 1.90 1.17
CA LEU A 45 -1.13 0.84 1.32
C LEU A 45 0.30 1.32 1.04
N GLY A 46 0.49 2.59 0.66
CA GLY A 46 1.81 3.10 0.24
C GLY A 46 2.26 2.59 -1.13
N ILE A 47 1.35 2.06 -1.93
CA ILE A 47 1.63 1.48 -3.25
C ILE A 47 1.45 2.55 -4.32
N GLY A 48 2.55 2.90 -5.01
CA GLY A 48 2.55 3.89 -6.08
C GLY A 48 1.84 3.44 -7.35
N PRO A 49 1.72 4.31 -8.37
CA PRO A 49 1.22 3.91 -9.68
C PRO A 49 2.04 2.74 -10.24
N ALA A 50 1.38 1.81 -10.93
CA ALA A 50 2.08 0.69 -11.55
C ALA A 50 3.12 1.27 -12.51
N LYS A 51 4.38 0.85 -12.38
CA LYS A 51 5.39 1.14 -13.39
C LYS A 51 4.84 0.59 -14.71
N LEU A 52 4.62 1.47 -15.69
CA LEU A 52 4.30 1.07 -17.06
C LEU A 52 5.36 0.03 -17.44
N ALA A 53 4.95 -1.23 -17.53
CA ALA A 53 5.81 -2.25 -18.10
C ALA A 53 6.07 -1.78 -19.54
N ASP A 54 7.32 -1.44 -19.80
CA ASP A 54 7.84 -1.10 -21.11
C ASP A 54 7.35 -2.15 -22.12
N ALA A 55 6.83 -1.66 -23.25
CA ALA A 55 6.23 -2.47 -24.31
C ALA A 55 7.24 -3.41 -24.98
#